data_AF-A0AAE9GZD8-F1
#
_entry.id   AF-A0AAE9GZD8-F1
#
_cell.length_a   1.000
_cell.length_b   1.000
_cell.length_c   1.000
_cell.angle_alpha   90.00
_cell.angle_beta   90.00
_cell.angle_gamma   90.00
#
_symmetry.space_group_name_H-M   'P 1'
#
loop_
_entity.id
_entity.type
_entity.pdbx_description
1 polymer ?
#
loop_
_entity_poly.entity_id
_entity_poly.type
_entity_poly.pdbx_seq_one_letter_code
_entity_poly.pdbx_strand_id
1 'polypeptide(L)'
;MNAKGRAELDDLAGKLKSFDRLQSIRVTGYTDYLGSDSYNLALSQQRADTVRQYLIAQGIAAGLIQAHGAGKQQPVKECAHTGSREALIACLQPNRRVEIEVNGSAPVQP
;
A
#
# COMPACT_ATOMS: atom_id res chain seq x y z
N MET A 1 -11.03 2.20 -2.89
CA MET A 1 -9.95 3.18 -3.14
C MET A 1 -10.57 4.56 -3.30
N ASN A 2 -10.05 5.59 -2.62
CA ASN A 2 -10.56 6.96 -2.71
C ASN A 2 -9.86 7.76 -3.83
N ALA A 3 -10.31 9.00 -4.08
CA ALA A 3 -9.79 9.84 -5.18
C ALA A 3 -8.29 10.16 -5.03
N LYS A 4 -7.84 10.53 -3.83
CA LYS A 4 -6.42 10.82 -3.56
C LYS A 4 -5.52 9.62 -3.85
N GLY A 5 -5.86 8.45 -3.30
CA GLY A 5 -5.09 7.23 -3.52
C GLY A 5 -5.08 6.78 -4.98
N ARG A 6 -6.16 7.04 -5.74
CA ARG A 6 -6.17 6.79 -7.18
C ARG A 6 -5.17 7.69 -7.92
N ALA A 7 -5.18 8.99 -7.64
CA ALA A 7 -4.26 9.95 -8.26
C ALA A 7 -2.78 9.63 -7.95
N GLU A 8 -2.48 9.22 -6.72
CA GLU A 8 -1.13 8.77 -6.34
C GLU A 8 -0.70 7.52 -7.11
N LEU A 9 -1.62 6.57 -7.33
CA LEU A 9 -1.33 5.38 -8.14
C LEU A 9 -1.22 5.68 -9.64
N ASP A 10 -1.94 6.69 -10.15
CA ASP A 10 -1.82 7.13 -11.54
C ASP A 10 -0.43 7.72 -11.81
N ASP A 11 0.04 8.60 -10.93
CA ASP A 11 1.40 9.16 -10.99
C ASP A 11 2.46 8.06 -10.89
N LEU A 12 2.31 7.12 -9.94
CA LEU A 12 3.20 5.98 -9.81
C LEU A 12 3.20 5.12 -11.09
N ALA A 13 2.03 4.79 -11.64
CA ALA A 13 1.94 4.00 -12.87
C ALA A 13 2.60 4.70 -14.07
N GLY A 14 2.48 6.03 -14.16
CA GLY A 14 3.20 6.84 -15.14
C GLY A 14 4.72 6.71 -15.00
N LYS A 15 5.23 6.85 -13.77
CA LYS A 15 6.67 6.68 -13.47
C LYS A 15 7.15 5.27 -13.76
N LEU A 16 6.39 4.24 -13.39
CA LEU A 16 6.75 2.85 -13.64
C LEU A 16 6.91 2.55 -15.13
N LYS A 17 6.08 3.16 -15.98
CA LYS A 17 6.18 3.00 -17.45
C LYS A 17 7.42 3.64 -18.04
N SER A 18 8.05 4.59 -17.35
CA SER A 18 9.29 5.20 -17.81
C SER A 18 10.54 4.43 -17.38
N PHE A 19 10.45 3.36 -16.57
CA PHE A 19 11.63 2.57 -16.22
C PHE A 19 12.16 1.81 -17.43
N ASP A 20 13.48 1.85 -17.65
CA ASP A 20 14.17 1.04 -18.66
C ASP A 20 13.95 -0.46 -18.40
N ARG A 21 13.92 -0.84 -17.12
CA ARG A 21 13.64 -2.20 -16.69
C ARG A 21 12.94 -2.22 -15.34
N LEU A 22 11.72 -2.72 -15.31
CA LEU A 22 11.04 -3.13 -14.08
C LEU A 22 11.38 -4.59 -13.76
N GLN A 23 11.84 -4.87 -12.54
CA GLN A 23 12.17 -6.21 -12.07
C GLN A 23 11.08 -6.79 -11.15
N SER A 24 10.63 -6.01 -10.17
CA SER A 24 9.54 -6.41 -9.28
C SER A 24 8.90 -5.21 -8.59
N ILE A 25 7.66 -5.38 -8.18
CA ILE A 25 6.88 -4.44 -7.38
C ILE A 25 6.29 -5.22 -6.22
N ARG A 26 6.60 -4.82 -4.99
CA ARG A 26 6.01 -5.37 -3.77
C ARG A 26 5.01 -4.37 -3.22
N VAL A 27 3.77 -4.83 -3.04
CA VAL A 27 2.66 -4.07 -2.48
C VAL A 27 2.30 -4.67 -1.13
N THR A 28 2.54 -3.93 -0.05
CA THR A 28 2.26 -4.40 1.30
C THR A 28 1.14 -3.58 1.93
N GLY A 29 0.04 -4.23 2.30
CA GLY A 29 -1.06 -3.61 3.02
C GLY A 29 -0.87 -3.71 4.53
N TYR A 30 -1.28 -2.66 5.26
CA TYR A 30 -1.26 -2.62 6.72
C TYR A 30 -2.60 -2.11 7.27
N THR A 31 -2.83 -2.43 8.54
CA THR A 31 -3.95 -1.92 9.35
C THR A 31 -3.42 -1.27 10.61
N ASP A 32 -4.30 -0.54 11.31
CA ASP A 32 -4.06 -0.26 12.72
C ASP A 32 -4.40 -1.49 13.59
N TYR A 33 -4.28 -1.35 14.90
CA TYR A 33 -4.48 -2.49 15.81
C TYR A 33 -5.94 -2.84 16.10
N LEU A 34 -6.91 -2.04 15.62
CA LEU A 34 -8.32 -2.26 15.95
C LEU A 34 -8.84 -3.49 15.20
N GLY A 35 -9.49 -4.41 15.93
CA GLY A 35 -10.00 -5.67 15.39
C GLY A 35 -9.07 -6.87 15.61
N SER A 36 -9.54 -8.06 15.23
CA SER A 36 -8.78 -9.29 15.39
C SER A 36 -7.63 -9.39 14.38
N ASP A 37 -6.67 -10.25 14.69
CA ASP A 37 -5.50 -10.49 13.82
C ASP A 37 -5.91 -11.08 12.48
N SER A 38 -6.82 -12.06 12.49
CA SER A 38 -7.36 -12.68 11.28
C SER A 38 -8.11 -11.68 10.39
N TYR A 39 -8.91 -10.81 11.01
CA TYR A 39 -9.63 -9.76 10.29
C TYR A 39 -8.65 -8.77 9.66
N ASN A 40 -7.67 -8.30 10.43
CA ASN A 40 -6.70 -7.33 9.95
C ASN A 40 -5.79 -7.91 8.85
N LEU A 41 -5.42 -9.18 8.97
CA LEU A 41 -4.66 -9.89 7.93
C LEU A 41 -5.47 -9.95 6.62
N ALA A 42 -6.73 -10.37 6.66
CA ALA A 42 -7.60 -10.41 5.49
C ALA A 42 -7.82 -9.01 4.88
N LEU A 43 -8.08 -8.01 5.72
CA LEU A 43 -8.32 -6.63 5.29
C LEU A 43 -7.09 -6.00 4.62
N SER A 44 -5.91 -6.21 5.21
CA SER A 44 -4.65 -5.72 4.64
C SER A 44 -4.34 -6.39 3.30
N GLN A 45 -4.58 -7.71 3.18
CA GLN A 45 -4.42 -8.43 1.92
C GLN A 45 -5.35 -7.89 0.84
N GLN A 46 -6.64 -7.71 1.14
CA GLN A 46 -7.61 -7.15 0.20
C GLN A 46 -7.22 -5.74 -0.28
N ARG A 47 -6.66 -4.92 0.61
CA ARG A 47 -6.14 -3.59 0.24
C ARG A 47 -4.96 -3.69 -0.71
N ALA A 48 -4.00 -4.56 -0.43
CA ALA A 48 -2.85 -4.81 -1.30
C ALA A 48 -3.29 -5.33 -2.68
N ASP A 49 -4.24 -6.27 -2.71
CA ASP A 49 -4.80 -6.82 -3.94
C ASP A 49 -5.53 -5.76 -4.78
N THR A 50 -6.24 -4.83 -4.12
CA THR A 50 -6.89 -3.71 -4.81
C THR A 50 -5.86 -2.84 -5.54
N VAL A 51 -4.73 -2.54 -4.90
CA VAL A 51 -3.64 -1.76 -5.51
C VAL A 51 -2.97 -2.55 -6.64
N ARG A 52 -2.70 -3.84 -6.43
CA ARG A 52 -2.16 -4.72 -7.48
C ARG A 52 -3.06 -4.74 -8.71
N GLN A 53 -4.36 -4.97 -8.53
CA GLN A 53 -5.33 -4.98 -9.63
C GLN A 53 -5.35 -3.63 -10.36
N TYR A 54 -5.22 -2.53 -9.62
CA TYR A 54 -5.15 -1.21 -10.21
C TYR A 54 -3.93 -1.03 -11.11
N LEU A 55 -2.73 -1.38 -10.62
CA LEU A 55 -1.50 -1.29 -11.41
C LEU A 55 -1.54 -2.19 -12.66
N ILE A 56 -2.16 -3.37 -12.55
CA ILE A 56 -2.40 -4.25 -13.71
C ILE A 56 -3.31 -3.57 -14.73
N ALA A 57 -4.40 -2.95 -14.28
CA ALA A 57 -5.31 -2.20 -15.17
C ALA A 57 -4.62 -1.01 -15.84
N GLN A 58 -3.58 -0.44 -15.21
CA GLN A 58 -2.74 0.60 -15.80
C GLN A 58 -1.71 0.06 -16.81
N GLY A 59 -1.64 -1.26 -17.02
CA GLY A 59 -0.76 -1.91 -18.00
C GLY A 59 0.54 -2.47 -17.43
N ILE A 60 0.72 -2.48 -16.11
CA ILE A 60 1.89 -3.12 -15.49
C ILE A 60 1.70 -4.64 -15.48
N ALA A 61 2.71 -5.39 -15.90
CA ALA A 61 2.63 -6.84 -15.99
C ALA A 61 2.35 -7.48 -14.62
N ALA A 62 1.30 -8.30 -14.54
CA ALA A 62 0.85 -8.94 -13.31
C ALA A 62 1.92 -9.82 -12.64
N GLY A 63 2.83 -10.40 -13.43
CA GLY A 63 3.94 -11.23 -12.94
C GLY A 63 5.02 -10.45 -12.19
N LEU A 64 5.06 -9.12 -12.34
CA LEU A 64 6.00 -8.26 -11.61
C LEU A 64 5.46 -7.84 -10.24
N ILE A 65 4.15 -7.96 -10.00
CA ILE A 65 3.50 -7.39 -8.82
C ILE A 65 3.14 -8.47 -7.81
N GLN A 66 3.77 -8.42 -6.64
CA GLN A 66 3.47 -9.24 -5.48
C GLN A 66 2.66 -8.42 -4.48
N ALA A 67 1.51 -8.96 -4.02
CA ALA A 67 0.65 -8.31 -3.03
C ALA A 67 0.64 -9.13 -1.73
N HIS A 68 0.89 -8.47 -0.60
CA HIS A 68 0.96 -9.08 0.71
C HIS A 68 0.21 -8.26 1.77
N GLY A 69 -0.63 -8.92 2.57
CA GLY A 69 -1.23 -8.33 3.76
C GLY A 69 -0.35 -8.58 4.99
N ALA A 70 0.11 -7.52 5.65
CA ALA A 70 0.87 -7.63 6.91
C ALA A 70 -0.02 -7.54 8.16
N GLY A 71 -1.32 -7.31 8.00
CA GLY A 71 -2.24 -7.04 9.10
C GLY A 71 -1.82 -5.81 9.90
N LYS A 72 -1.86 -5.92 11.22
CA LYS A 72 -1.49 -4.85 12.17
C LYS A 72 -0.02 -4.86 12.58
N GLN A 73 0.81 -5.62 11.90
CA GLN A 73 2.24 -5.70 12.17
C GLN A 73 2.95 -4.43 11.69
N GLN A 74 4.14 -4.16 12.24
CA GLN A 74 4.98 -3.02 11.86
C GLN A 74 4.24 -1.66 11.89
N PRO A 75 3.73 -1.25 13.09
CA PRO A 75 3.14 0.07 13.24
C PRO A 75 4.20 1.16 12.97
N VAL A 76 3.80 2.20 12.26
CA VAL A 76 4.63 3.39 12.02
C VAL A 76 4.32 4.50 13.03
N LYS A 77 3.25 4.33 13.82
CA LYS A 77 2.86 5.25 14.87
C LYS A 77 2.25 4.50 16.05
N GLU A 78 2.80 4.76 17.22
CA GLU A 78 2.26 4.31 18.50
C GLU A 78 1.17 5.27 18.98
N CYS A 79 0.05 4.72 19.46
CA CYS A 79 -1.10 5.50 19.94
C CYS A 79 -1.67 4.83 21.19
N ALA A 80 -1.63 5.53 22.32
CA ALA A 80 -2.26 5.09 23.56
C ALA A 80 -3.79 5.17 23.44
N HIS A 81 -4.48 4.24 24.09
CA HIS A 81 -5.95 4.27 24.20
C HIS A 81 -6.40 5.26 25.29
N THR A 82 -6.05 6.53 25.12
CA THR A 82 -6.41 7.61 26.04
C THR A 82 -7.29 8.63 25.33
N GLY A 83 -8.38 9.05 25.99
CA GLY A 83 -9.34 9.99 25.42
C GLY A 83 -10.44 9.32 24.59
N SER A 84 -11.02 10.06 23.64
CA SER A 84 -12.17 9.58 22.86
C SER A 84 -11.77 8.60 21.76
N ARG A 85 -12.74 7.81 21.30
CA ARG A 85 -12.56 6.86 20.20
C ARG A 85 -12.17 7.58 18.90
N GLU A 86 -12.72 8.76 18.67
CA GLU A 86 -12.43 9.61 17.50
C GLU A 86 -10.97 10.07 17.51
N ALA A 87 -10.47 10.52 18.66
CA ALA A 87 -9.08 10.93 18.83
C ALA A 87 -8.12 9.76 18.57
N LEU A 88 -8.47 8.56 19.05
CA LEU A 88 -7.68 7.36 18.78
C LEU A 88 -7.67 7.00 17.29
N ILE A 89 -8.84 7.00 16.62
CA ILE A 89 -8.94 6.67 15.20
C ILE A 89 -8.11 7.66 14.36
N ALA A 90 -8.13 8.94 14.71
CA ALA A 90 -7.31 9.96 14.07
C ALA A 90 -5.81 9.70 14.32
N CYS A 91 -5.43 9.38 15.56
CA CYS A 91 -4.05 9.04 15.89
C CYS A 91 -3.53 7.87 15.06
N LEU A 92 -4.33 6.80 14.93
CA LEU A 92 -3.99 5.55 14.25
C LEU A 92 -3.99 5.63 12.72
N GLN A 93 -4.45 6.73 12.12
CA GLN A 93 -4.59 6.85 10.67
C GLN A 93 -3.31 6.49 9.89
N PRO A 94 -2.09 6.89 10.31
CA PRO A 94 -0.87 6.55 9.58
C PRO A 94 -0.61 5.05 9.45
N ASN A 95 -1.10 4.22 10.39
CA ASN A 95 -0.94 2.76 10.31
C ASN A 95 -1.84 2.13 9.23
N ARG A 96 -2.94 2.79 8.85
CA ARG A 96 -3.86 2.35 7.78
C ARG A 96 -3.31 2.75 6.40
N ARG A 97 -2.26 2.06 5.96
CA ARG A 97 -1.49 2.40 4.75
C ARG A 97 -1.28 1.20 3.82
N VAL A 98 -0.85 1.50 2.60
CA VAL A 98 -0.27 0.54 1.66
C VAL A 98 1.08 1.09 1.26
N GLU A 99 2.12 0.27 1.35
CA GLU A 99 3.47 0.59 0.88
C GLU A 99 3.72 -0.10 -0.46
N ILE A 100 4.40 0.60 -1.36
CA ILE A 100 4.76 0.07 -2.68
C ILE A 100 6.25 0.25 -2.87
N GLU A 101 6.95 -0.86 -3.00
CA GLU A 101 8.38 -0.91 -3.23
C GLU A 101 8.63 -1.39 -4.66
N VAL A 102 9.50 -0.67 -5.37
CA VAL A 102 9.77 -0.91 -6.79
C VAL A 102 11.26 -1.23 -6.94
N ASN A 103 11.55 -2.37 -7.55
CA ASN A 103 12.90 -2.76 -7.94
C ASN A 103 13.01 -2.69 -9.47
N GLY A 104 14.01 -1.97 -9.94
CA GLY A 104 14.26 -1.77 -11.37
C GLY A 104 15.32 -0.70 -11.61
N SER A 105 15.56 -0.41 -12.89
CA SER A 105 16.40 0.71 -13.31
C SER A 105 15.53 1.76 -13.97
N ALA A 106 15.54 2.96 -13.40
CA ALA A 106 15.00 4.15 -14.05
C ALA A 106 15.96 4.60 -15.17
N PRO A 107 15.49 5.36 -16.16
CA PRO A 107 16.34 5.93 -17.19
C PRO A 107 17.44 6.75 -16.53
N VAL A 108 18.67 6.57 -17.00
CA VAL A 108 19.76 7.50 -16.68
C VAL A 108 19.37 8.83 -17.32
N GLN A 109 18.96 9.81 -16.50
CA GLN A 109 18.76 11.17 -16.99
C GLN A 109 20.14 11.73 -17.40
N PRO A 110 20.28 12.26 -18.64
CA PRO A 110 21.53 12.84 -19.12
C PRO A 110 21.92 14.13 -18.36
#